data_AF-A0A959H937-F1
#
_entry.id   AF-A0A959H937-F1
#
_cell.length_a   1.000
_cell.length_b   1.000
_cell.length_c   1.000
_cell.angle_alpha   90.00
_cell.angle_beta   90.00
_cell.angle_gamma   90.00
#
_symmetry.space_group_name_H-M   'P 1'
#
loop_
_entity.id
_entity.type
_entity.pdbx_description
1 polymer ?
#
loop_
_entity_poly.entity_id
_entity_poly.type
_entity_poly.pdbx_seq_one_letter_code
_entity_poly.pdbx_strand_id
1 'polypeptide(L)'
;METATPIKMTKEEIITLLRENLLEIIPELEGEAFSNDESLVDLGANSIDRAELIMLTLEGLNLNVPRTEFVGYLNINSLAGRFLEKIEAGA
;
A
#
# COMPACT_ATOMS: atom_id res chain seq x y z
N MET A 1 -29.81 -5.16 -5.43
CA MET A 1 -28.97 -3.95 -5.28
C MET A 1 -27.72 -4.47 -4.60
N GLU A 2 -26.53 -4.51 -5.16
CA GLU A 2 -25.93 -3.85 -6.32
C GLU A 2 -25.16 -4.86 -7.18
N THR A 3 -25.02 -4.54 -8.45
CA THR A 3 -24.29 -5.33 -9.44
C THR A 3 -22.79 -5.32 -9.09
N ALA A 4 -22.20 -6.50 -8.90
CA ALA A 4 -20.75 -6.65 -8.83
C ALA A 4 -20.13 -6.21 -10.16
N THR A 5 -19.62 -4.98 -10.17
CA THR A 5 -18.77 -4.44 -11.23
C THR A 5 -17.54 -5.34 -11.33
N PRO A 6 -17.03 -5.66 -12.54
CA PRO A 6 -15.72 -6.30 -12.66
C PRO A 6 -14.70 -5.35 -12.02
N ILE A 7 -14.11 -5.74 -10.89
CA ILE A 7 -13.16 -4.92 -10.15
C ILE A 7 -11.91 -4.76 -11.03
N LYS A 8 -11.85 -3.66 -11.77
CA LYS A 8 -10.57 -3.12 -12.23
C LYS A 8 -9.92 -2.55 -10.99
N MET A 9 -8.84 -3.17 -10.54
CA MET A 9 -8.07 -2.67 -9.41
C MET A 9 -7.64 -1.23 -9.71
N THR A 10 -8.07 -0.29 -8.88
CA THR A 10 -7.74 1.13 -9.01
C THR A 10 -6.63 1.53 -8.06
N LYS A 11 -5.95 2.66 -8.35
CA LYS A 11 -4.98 3.23 -7.41
C LYS A 11 -5.60 3.52 -6.04
N GLU A 12 -6.86 3.95 -6.00
CA GLU A 12 -7.58 4.30 -4.77
C GLU A 12 -7.83 3.08 -3.88
N GLU A 13 -8.14 1.93 -4.46
CA GLU A 13 -8.28 0.66 -3.72
C GLU A 13 -6.94 0.23 -3.12
N ILE A 14 -5.83 0.38 -3.87
CA ILE A 14 -4.50 0.07 -3.35
C ILE A 14 -4.11 1.03 -2.23
N ILE A 15 -4.43 2.32 -2.36
CA ILE A 15 -4.23 3.31 -1.29
C ILE A 15 -5.01 2.89 -0.04
N THR A 16 -6.26 2.45 -0.21
CA THR A 16 -7.11 2.01 0.90
C THR A 16 -6.47 0.82 1.62
N LEU A 17 -6.06 -0.21 0.87
CA LEU A 17 -5.35 -1.37 1.43
C LEU A 17 -4.05 -0.99 2.13
N LEU A 18 -3.25 -0.11 1.53
CA LEU A 18 -2.01 0.39 2.16
C LEU A 18 -2.29 1.13 3.46
N ARG A 19 -3.38 1.90 3.55
CA ARG A 19 -3.76 2.59 4.79
C ARG A 19 -4.22 1.59 5.85
N GLU A 20 -5.02 0.61 5.49
CA GLU A 20 -5.46 -0.45 6.41
C GLU A 20 -4.26 -1.19 6.98
N ASN A 21 -3.36 -1.70 6.12
CA ASN A 21 -2.14 -2.38 6.56
C ASN A 21 -1.24 -1.46 7.42
N LEU A 22 -1.13 -0.17 7.08
CA LEU A 22 -0.32 0.77 7.86
C LEU A 22 -0.90 0.99 9.26
N LEU A 23 -2.23 1.04 9.40
CA LEU A 23 -2.90 1.15 10.71
C LEU A 23 -2.77 -0.15 11.53
N GLU A 24 -2.69 -1.31 10.88
CA GLU A 24 -2.39 -2.57 11.58
C GLU A 24 -0.95 -2.60 12.12
N ILE A 25 0.01 -2.04 11.38
CA ILE A 25 1.42 -1.98 11.78
C ILE A 25 1.66 -0.87 12.82
N ILE A 26 1.03 0.30 12.62
CA ILE A 26 1.17 1.50 13.45
C ILE A 26 -0.22 1.94 13.92
N PRO A 27 -0.80 1.25 14.92
CA PRO A 27 -2.13 1.58 15.43
C PRO A 27 -2.20 2.98 16.06
N GLU A 28 -1.06 3.58 16.39
CA GLU A 28 -0.95 4.96 16.88
C GLU A 28 -1.39 6.01 15.85
N LEU A 29 -1.40 5.67 14.55
CA LEU A 29 -1.92 6.53 13.49
C LEU A 29 -3.46 6.50 13.41
N GLU A 30 -4.12 5.58 14.13
CA GLU A 30 -5.58 5.48 14.13
C GLU A 30 -6.21 6.74 14.77
N GLY A 31 -7.03 7.44 14.01
CA GLY A 31 -7.64 8.71 14.44
C GLY A 31 -6.80 9.95 14.15
N GLU A 32 -5.56 9.79 13.67
CA GLU A 32 -4.73 10.90 13.17
C GLU A 32 -5.03 11.16 11.69
N ALA A 33 -5.15 12.44 11.32
CA ALA A 33 -5.29 12.83 9.93
C ALA A 33 -3.90 12.94 9.29
N PHE A 34 -3.53 11.97 8.46
CA PHE A 34 -2.27 11.99 7.71
C PHE A 34 -2.45 11.93 6.19
N SER A 35 -1.52 12.57 5.48
CA SER A 35 -1.53 12.66 4.01
C SER A 35 -0.93 11.42 3.36
N ASN A 36 -1.46 11.02 2.19
CA ASN A 36 -0.88 9.92 1.39
C ASN A 36 0.47 10.28 0.75
N ASP A 37 0.82 11.57 0.71
CA ASP A 37 2.10 12.07 0.22
C ASP A 37 3.16 12.19 1.32
N GLU A 38 2.76 12.07 2.58
CA GLU A 38 3.65 12.09 3.73
C GLU A 38 4.57 10.86 3.73
N SER A 39 5.84 11.06 4.07
CA SER A 39 6.80 9.97 4.12
C SER A 39 6.37 8.98 5.19
N LEU A 40 6.42 7.69 4.88
CA LEU A 40 6.18 6.61 5.82
C LEU A 40 7.06 6.75 7.06
N VAL A 41 8.29 7.27 6.91
CA VAL A 41 9.18 7.54 8.06
C VAL A 41 8.62 8.63 8.97
N ASP A 42 8.02 9.68 8.39
CA ASP A 42 7.41 10.77 9.15
C ASP A 42 6.13 10.29 9.86
N LEU A 43 5.46 9.28 9.30
CA LEU A 43 4.35 8.54 9.92
C LEU A 43 4.79 7.52 10.98
N GLY A 44 6.09 7.45 11.31
CA GLY A 44 6.64 6.53 12.30
C GLY A 44 7.05 5.16 11.76
N ALA A 45 6.88 4.90 10.46
CA ALA A 45 7.23 3.61 9.86
C ALA A 45 8.73 3.48 9.63
N ASN A 46 9.36 2.65 10.45
CA ASN A 46 10.77 2.31 10.35
C ASN A 46 11.03 1.28 9.22
N SER A 47 12.27 0.81 9.08
CA SER A 47 12.63 -0.10 7.98
C SER A 47 11.94 -1.46 8.01
N ILE A 48 11.59 -1.95 9.21
CA ILE A 48 10.88 -3.22 9.39
C ILE A 48 9.42 -3.01 9.00
N ASP A 49 8.78 -1.98 9.56
CA ASP A 49 7.39 -1.61 9.30
C ASP A 49 7.12 -1.41 7.80
N ARG A 50 8.01 -0.71 7.09
CA ARG A 50 7.88 -0.53 5.63
C ARG A 50 7.99 -1.85 4.87
N ALA A 51 8.89 -2.73 5.29
CA ALA A 51 9.05 -4.03 4.64
C ALA A 51 7.83 -4.92 4.88
N GLU A 52 7.23 -4.84 6.06
CA GLU A 52 5.98 -5.52 6.43
C GLU A 52 4.78 -4.96 5.67
N LEU A 53 4.65 -3.63 5.57
CA LEU A 53 3.61 -2.97 4.78
C LEU A 53 3.62 -3.44 3.32
N ILE A 54 4.81 -3.48 2.70
CA ILE A 54 4.97 -3.97 1.33
C ILE A 54 4.56 -5.46 1.24
N MET A 55 4.95 -6.28 2.22
CA MET A 55 4.65 -7.70 2.24
C MET A 55 3.15 -7.98 2.36
N LEU A 56 2.46 -7.37 3.33
CA LEU A 56 1.02 -7.50 3.52
C LEU A 56 0.25 -7.05 2.27
N THR A 57 0.72 -5.98 1.63
CA THR A 57 0.08 -5.47 0.40
C THR A 57 0.30 -6.41 -0.78
N LEU A 58 1.48 -7.01 -0.93
CA LEU A 58 1.73 -8.04 -1.95
C LEU A 58 0.82 -9.26 -1.76
N GLU A 59 0.66 -9.72 -0.52
CA GLU A 59 -0.21 -10.84 -0.17
C GLU A 59 -1.68 -10.50 -0.43
N GLY A 60 -2.14 -9.33 -0.01
CA GLY A 60 -3.52 -8.87 -0.22
C GLY A 60 -3.88 -8.68 -1.70
N LEU A 61 -2.90 -8.33 -2.54
CA LEU A 61 -3.07 -8.20 -3.99
C LEU A 61 -2.74 -9.48 -4.76
N ASN A 62 -2.32 -10.55 -4.07
CA ASN A 62 -1.88 -11.82 -4.65
C ASN A 62 -0.81 -11.64 -5.75
N LEU A 63 0.15 -10.75 -5.52
CA LEU A 63 1.26 -10.45 -6.43
C LEU A 63 2.52 -11.21 -6.02
N ASN A 64 3.19 -11.83 -6.99
CA ASN A 64 4.43 -12.57 -6.75
C ASN A 64 5.65 -11.83 -7.29
N VAL A 65 5.92 -10.65 -6.71
CA VAL A 65 7.06 -9.81 -7.09
C VAL A 65 8.01 -9.58 -5.92
N PRO A 66 9.32 -9.41 -6.16
CA PRO A 66 10.28 -9.19 -5.09
C PRO A 66 10.06 -7.84 -4.41
N ARG A 67 10.01 -7.83 -3.07
CA ARG A 67 9.83 -6.60 -2.27
C ARG A 67 10.88 -5.51 -2.54
N THR A 68 12.06 -5.89 -3.05
CA THR A 68 13.12 -4.95 -3.42
C THR A 68 12.68 -3.97 -4.52
N GLU A 69 11.67 -4.32 -5.31
CA GLU A 69 11.07 -3.44 -6.34
C GLU A 69 10.31 -2.25 -5.76
N PHE A 70 10.04 -2.27 -4.45
CA PHE A 70 9.34 -1.23 -3.72
C PHE A 70 10.28 -0.45 -2.79
N VAL A 71 11.57 -0.81 -2.77
CA VAL A 71 12.59 -0.05 -2.02
C VAL A 71 12.81 1.29 -2.71
N GLY A 72 12.59 2.38 -1.97
CA GLY A 72 12.71 3.75 -2.47
C GLY A 72 11.38 4.47 -2.70
N TYR A 73 10.25 3.75 -2.61
CA TYR A 73 8.93 4.38 -2.54
C TYR A 73 8.64 4.75 -1.09
N LEU A 74 8.56 6.05 -0.83
CA LEU A 74 8.62 6.58 0.53
C LEU A 74 7.26 6.94 1.10
N ASN A 75 6.20 6.96 0.31
CA ASN A 75 4.86 7.34 0.74
C ASN A 75 3.80 6.45 0.10
N ILE A 76 2.57 6.52 0.62
CA ILE A 76 1.45 5.69 0.19
C ILE A 76 1.13 5.92 -1.29
N ASN A 77 1.14 7.18 -1.74
CA ASN A 77 0.81 7.53 -3.13
C ASN A 77 1.79 6.92 -4.16
N SER A 78 3.08 6.92 -3.83
CA SER A 78 4.13 6.36 -4.67
C SER A 78 4.12 4.84 -4.65
N LEU A 79 3.90 4.20 -3.48
CA LEU A 79 3.71 2.76 -3.38
C LEU A 79 2.50 2.28 -4.18
N ALA A 80 1.35 2.96 -4.02
CA ALA A 80 0.13 2.59 -4.75
C ALA A 80 0.32 2.67 -6.26
N GLY A 81 1.04 3.69 -6.75
CA GLY A 81 1.43 3.78 -8.16
C GLY A 81 2.27 2.57 -8.58
N ARG A 82 3.27 2.19 -7.78
CA ARG A 82 4.14 1.05 -8.09
C ARG A 82 3.39 -0.28 -8.13
N PHE A 83 2.49 -0.51 -7.18
CA PHE A 83 1.64 -1.70 -7.18
C PHE A 83 0.73 -1.74 -8.41
N LEU A 84 0.12 -0.61 -8.77
CA LEU A 84 -0.71 -0.53 -9.97
C LEU A 84 0.08 -0.87 -11.24
N GLU A 85 1.30 -0.33 -11.38
CA GLU A 85 2.18 -0.69 -12.50
C GLU A 85 2.44 -2.21 -12.57
N LYS A 86 2.61 -2.88 -11.43
CA LYS A 86 2.83 -4.35 -11.41
C LYS A 86 1.59 -5.13 -11.84
N ILE A 87 0.41 -4.69 -11.38
CA ILE A 87 -0.87 -5.31 -11.77
C ILE A 87 -1.11 -5.14 -13.26
N GLU A 88 -0.91 -3.94 -13.79
CA GLU A 88 -1.10 -3.63 -15.22
C GLU A 88 -0.07 -4.34 -16.10
N ALA A 89 1.14 -4.58 -15.59
CA ALA A 89 2.16 -5.37 -16.26
C ALA A 89 1.88 -6.89 -16.25
N GLY A 90 0.87 -7.35 -15.52
CA GLY A 90 0.55 -8.78 -15.37
C GLY A 90 1.58 -9.57 -14.57
N ALA A 91 2.23 -8.92 -13.61
CA ALA A 91 3.24 -9.50 -12.75
C ALA A 91 2.67 -10.35 -11.60
#